data_AF-A0AA46UBW8-F1
#
_entry.id   AF-A0AA46UBW8-F1
#
_cell.length_a   1.000
_cell.length_b   1.000
_cell.length_c   1.000
_cell.angle_alpha   90.00
_cell.angle_beta   90.00
_cell.angle_gamma   90.00
#
_symmetry.space_group_name_H-M   'P 1'
#
loop_
_entity.id
_entity.type
_entity.pdbx_description
1 polymer ?
#
loop_
_entity_poly.entity_id
_entity_poly.type
_entity_poly.pdbx_seq_one_letter_code
_entity_poly.pdbx_strand_id
1 'polypeptide(L)'
;MKTSMWLKLKILLGYVILLLLLVLTIHIFRKEQTRRNSLRQDEHELACIRHLAGETYAGLLGLATYGETASVWDESDLGLYHTKKDSVCNMLQTLKRYVKSPEQQSRIDSLCLLLERKELLLDTVMDTFGRLRKTGEIVNSKIPAIVSHIQQADVLPAEKKKEEETPKKGFWSFIRPGRKKSAYLQQKEQLERQRQSIGKHQGTTSVTSMLHSLDREVTDMQKAERERLLEQMDLLYSNNTDLNHRLHRIVRDFEADAGIRLDERYRQFISTRDRSFHTVSLLA
;
A
#
# COMPACT_ATOMS: atom_id res chain seq x y z
N MET A 1 8.38 99.12 -12.01
CA MET A 1 8.95 97.89 -12.64
C MET A 1 9.43 96.83 -11.63
N LYS A 2 10.12 97.20 -10.53
CA LYS A 2 10.67 96.28 -9.50
C LYS A 2 9.66 95.33 -8.85
N THR A 3 8.43 95.76 -8.62
CA THR A 3 7.38 94.97 -7.95
C THR A 3 6.81 93.85 -8.81
N SER A 4 6.78 94.00 -10.14
CA SER A 4 6.26 92.95 -11.04
C SER A 4 7.21 91.76 -11.16
N MET A 5 8.53 91.98 -11.08
CA MET A 5 9.53 90.91 -11.13
C MET A 5 9.53 90.07 -9.85
N TRP A 6 9.23 90.69 -8.70
CA TRP A 6 9.17 89.98 -7.42
C TRP A 6 7.98 89.01 -7.32
N LEU A 7 6.81 89.40 -7.84
CA LEU A 7 5.66 88.49 -7.92
C LEU A 7 5.96 87.28 -8.82
N LYS A 8 6.54 87.52 -10.01
CA LYS A 8 6.91 86.45 -10.94
C LYS A 8 7.93 85.47 -10.33
N LEU A 9 8.88 85.97 -9.53
CA LEU A 9 9.84 85.13 -8.81
C LEU A 9 9.17 84.23 -7.76
N LYS A 10 8.22 84.77 -6.97
CA LYS A 10 7.47 84.01 -5.96
C LYS A 10 6.64 82.88 -6.58
N ILE A 11 6.00 83.18 -7.71
CA ILE A 11 5.20 82.21 -8.47
C ILE A 11 6.12 81.12 -9.04
N LEU A 12 7.26 81.50 -9.63
CA LEU A 12 8.24 80.56 -10.17
C LEU A 12 8.81 79.64 -9.08
N LEU A 13 9.10 80.17 -7.89
CA LEU A 13 9.56 79.38 -6.74
C LEU A 13 8.52 78.35 -6.31
N GLY A 14 7.23 78.71 -6.28
CA GLY A 14 6.14 77.79 -5.98
C GLY A 14 6.05 76.63 -6.98
N TYR A 15 6.19 76.92 -8.28
CA TYR A 15 6.22 75.89 -9.32
C TYR A 15 7.44 74.97 -9.19
N VAL A 16 8.62 75.49 -8.84
CA VAL A 16 9.82 74.67 -8.61
C VAL A 16 9.60 73.71 -7.43
N ILE A 17 9.01 74.19 -6.32
CA ILE A 17 8.69 73.34 -5.17
C ILE A 17 7.67 72.25 -5.55
N LEU A 18 6.63 72.62 -6.30
CA LEU A 18 5.60 71.67 -6.75
C LEU A 18 6.20 70.59 -7.66
N LEU A 19 7.09 70.98 -8.58
CA LEU A 19 7.79 70.05 -9.48
C LEU A 19 8.73 69.13 -8.69
N LEU A 20 9.39 69.64 -7.64
CA LEU A 20 10.23 68.84 -6.75
C LEU A 20 9.41 67.82 -5.93
N LEU A 21 8.24 68.22 -5.42
CA LEU A 21 7.29 67.31 -4.74
C LEU A 21 6.75 66.24 -5.71
N LEU A 22 6.46 66.59 -6.95
CA LEU A 22 6.03 65.64 -7.98
C LEU A 22 7.13 64.60 -8.24
N VAL A 23 8.38 65.03 -8.42
CA VAL A 23 9.51 64.10 -8.63
C VAL A 23 9.72 63.20 -7.40
N LEU A 24 9.63 63.74 -6.18
CA LEU A 24 9.76 62.98 -4.94
C LEU A 24 8.68 61.91 -4.82
N THR A 25 7.41 62.24 -5.07
CA THR A 25 6.29 61.30 -5.01
C THR A 25 6.43 60.18 -6.05
N ILE A 26 6.84 60.50 -7.29
CA ILE A 26 7.14 59.51 -8.33
C ILE A 26 8.30 58.61 -7.90
N HIS A 27 9.37 59.16 -7.32
CA HIS A 27 10.51 58.38 -6.87
C HIS A 27 10.15 57.41 -5.74
N ILE A 28 9.41 57.89 -4.71
CA ILE A 28 8.91 57.05 -3.61
C ILE A 28 7.98 55.97 -4.16
N PHE A 29 7.06 56.33 -5.05
CA PHE A 29 6.13 55.37 -5.66
C PHE A 29 6.86 54.29 -6.46
N ARG A 30 7.86 54.66 -7.28
CA ARG A 30 8.68 53.68 -8.02
C ARG A 30 9.45 52.75 -7.10
N LYS A 31 10.09 53.29 -6.06
CA LYS A 31 10.83 52.49 -5.07
C LYS A 31 9.90 51.51 -4.34
N GLU A 32 8.72 51.99 -3.94
CA GLU A 32 7.70 51.17 -3.29
C GLU A 32 7.16 50.09 -4.23
N GLN A 33 6.94 50.43 -5.50
CA GLN A 33 6.46 49.49 -6.51
C GLN A 33 7.48 48.39 -6.79
N THR A 34 8.76 48.72 -6.94
CA THR A 34 9.81 47.71 -7.10
C THR A 34 9.88 46.77 -5.90
N ARG A 35 9.78 47.31 -4.68
CA ARG A 35 9.76 46.52 -3.45
C ARG A 35 8.54 45.61 -3.35
N ARG A 36 7.35 46.11 -3.71
CA ARG A 36 6.12 45.30 -3.74
C ARG A 36 6.19 44.19 -4.77
N ASN A 37 6.78 44.46 -5.93
CA ASN A 37 6.94 43.46 -6.98
C ASN A 37 7.90 42.35 -6.57
N SER A 38 9.04 42.68 -5.94
CA SER A 38 9.97 41.65 -5.43
C SER A 38 9.33 40.82 -4.32
N LEU A 39 8.62 41.45 -3.38
CA LEU A 39 7.92 40.74 -2.30
C LEU A 39 6.82 39.81 -2.83
N ARG A 40 6.06 40.25 -3.84
CA ARG A 40 5.05 39.41 -4.50
C ARG A 40 5.70 38.21 -5.19
N GLN A 41 6.83 38.41 -5.86
CA GLN A 41 7.54 37.30 -6.51
C GLN A 41 7.97 36.25 -5.48
N ASP A 42 8.59 36.66 -4.37
CA ASP A 42 8.99 35.74 -3.30
C ASP A 42 7.79 35.04 -2.64
N GLU A 43 6.66 35.74 -2.49
CA GLU A 43 5.41 35.16 -1.97
C GLU A 43 4.83 34.11 -2.92
N HIS A 44 4.82 34.39 -4.22
CA HIS A 44 4.42 33.43 -5.24
C HIS A 44 5.35 32.20 -5.26
N GLU A 45 6.66 32.39 -5.18
CA GLU A 45 7.62 31.27 -5.11
C GLU A 45 7.36 30.40 -3.87
N LEU A 46 7.16 31.00 -2.70
CA LEU A 46 6.86 30.27 -1.48
C LEU A 46 5.50 29.55 -1.54
N ALA A 47 4.49 30.18 -2.15
CA ALA A 47 3.18 29.55 -2.37
C ALA A 47 3.28 28.35 -3.31
N CYS A 48 4.04 28.46 -4.41
CA CYS A 48 4.31 27.36 -5.33
C CYS A 48 5.02 26.19 -4.62
N ILE A 49 6.03 26.47 -3.78
CA ILE A 49 6.73 25.43 -3.02
C ILE A 49 5.77 24.71 -2.06
N ARG A 50 4.93 25.45 -1.32
CA ARG A 50 3.94 24.85 -0.41
C ARG A 50 2.90 24.02 -1.15
N HIS A 51 2.45 24.50 -2.30
CA HIS A 51 1.49 23.79 -3.13
C HIS A 51 2.10 22.47 -3.64
N LEU A 52 3.31 22.52 -4.20
CA LEU A 52 4.04 21.34 -4.67
C LEU A 52 4.31 20.33 -3.54
N ALA A 53 4.70 20.82 -2.35
CA ALA A 53 4.87 19.98 -1.18
C ALA A 53 3.53 19.30 -0.79
N GLY A 54 2.44 20.06 -0.78
CA GLY A 54 1.09 19.55 -0.51
C GLY A 54 0.66 18.46 -1.51
N GLU A 55 0.86 18.68 -2.81
CA GLU A 55 0.58 17.68 -3.84
C GLU A 55 1.45 16.42 -3.67
N THR A 56 2.73 16.60 -3.33
CA THR A 56 3.64 15.49 -3.06
C THR A 56 3.16 14.66 -1.87
N TYR A 57 2.75 15.30 -0.76
CA TYR A 57 2.22 14.62 0.41
C TYR A 57 0.90 13.90 0.12
N ALA A 58 -0.01 14.53 -0.64
CA ALA A 58 -1.25 13.90 -1.07
C ALA A 58 -0.97 12.67 -1.95
N GLY A 59 0.02 12.77 -2.85
CA GLY A 59 0.47 11.65 -3.67
C GLY A 59 1.05 10.50 -2.84
N LEU A 60 1.92 10.81 -1.87
CA LEU A 60 2.50 9.82 -0.93
C LEU A 60 1.42 9.12 -0.10
N LEU A 61 0.46 9.88 0.43
CA LEU A 61 -0.68 9.33 1.16
C LEU A 61 -1.51 8.43 0.25
N GLY A 62 -1.77 8.88 -0.98
CA GLY A 62 -2.48 8.10 -1.98
C GLY A 62 -1.75 6.84 -2.42
N LEU A 63 -0.42 6.77 -2.35
CA LEU A 63 0.38 5.56 -2.54
C LEU A 63 0.30 4.64 -1.32
N ALA A 64 0.34 5.21 -0.11
CA ALA A 64 0.21 4.46 1.12
C ALA A 64 -1.13 3.74 1.20
N THR A 65 -2.23 4.47 1.01
CA THR A 65 -3.59 3.91 1.02
C THR A 65 -3.81 2.90 -0.11
N TYR A 66 -3.28 3.17 -1.31
CA TYR A 66 -3.41 2.21 -2.40
C TYR A 66 -2.65 0.92 -2.08
N GLY A 67 -1.43 1.02 -1.54
CA GLY A 67 -0.62 -0.13 -1.12
C GLY A 67 -1.25 -1.01 -0.02
N GLU A 68 -2.22 -0.51 0.75
CA GLU A 68 -2.96 -1.33 1.72
C GLU A 68 -3.88 -2.35 1.03
N THR A 69 -4.27 -2.09 -0.23
CA THR A 69 -5.14 -2.98 -1.02
C THR A 69 -4.38 -4.06 -1.81
N ALA A 70 -3.07 -4.20 -1.57
CA ALA A 70 -2.19 -5.08 -2.33
C ALA A 70 -2.53 -6.57 -2.29
N SER A 71 -3.37 -7.00 -1.35
CA SER A 71 -3.86 -8.39 -1.29
C SER A 71 -4.86 -8.75 -2.41
N VAL A 72 -5.45 -7.76 -3.08
CA VAL A 72 -6.48 -7.94 -4.12
C VAL A 72 -5.95 -7.60 -5.52
N TRP A 73 -4.72 -7.09 -5.61
CA TRP A 73 -4.17 -6.57 -6.86
C TRP A 73 -4.04 -7.61 -7.97
N ASP A 74 -4.24 -7.14 -9.19
CA ASP A 74 -3.77 -7.77 -10.40
C ASP A 74 -2.53 -7.05 -11.00
N GLU A 75 -2.02 -7.57 -12.11
CA GLU A 75 -0.85 -6.99 -12.81
C GLU A 75 -1.10 -5.54 -13.29
N SER A 76 -2.35 -5.19 -13.60
CA SER A 76 -2.70 -3.84 -14.03
C SER A 76 -2.70 -2.85 -12.86
N ASP A 77 -3.14 -3.30 -11.68
CA ASP A 77 -3.12 -2.54 -10.44
C ASP A 77 -1.68 -2.21 -10.00
N LEU A 78 -0.76 -3.15 -10.18
CA LEU A 78 0.67 -2.95 -9.93
C LEU A 78 1.25 -1.90 -10.90
N GLY A 79 0.89 -1.96 -12.19
CA GLY A 79 1.29 -0.94 -13.17
C GLY A 79 0.76 0.46 -12.85
N LEU A 80 -0.47 0.55 -12.29
CA LEU A 80 -1.03 1.81 -11.81
C LEU A 80 -0.26 2.33 -10.58
N TYR A 81 0.12 1.44 -9.66
CA TYR A 81 0.96 1.79 -8.51
C TYR A 81 2.30 2.36 -8.99
N HIS A 82 2.96 1.68 -9.93
CA HIS A 82 4.23 2.11 -10.53
C HIS A 82 4.15 3.52 -11.11
N THR A 83 3.15 3.77 -11.95
CA THR A 83 2.95 5.07 -12.60
C THR A 83 2.72 6.18 -11.58
N LYS A 84 1.93 5.90 -10.53
CA LYS A 84 1.67 6.87 -9.45
C LYS A 84 2.92 7.12 -8.60
N LYS A 85 3.70 6.07 -8.31
CA LYS A 85 5.00 6.18 -7.62
C LYS A 85 5.95 7.06 -8.41
N ASP A 86 6.07 6.86 -9.71
CA ASP A 86 6.92 7.69 -10.58
C ASP A 86 6.49 9.15 -10.60
N SER A 87 5.19 9.42 -10.66
CA SER A 87 4.65 10.78 -10.53
C SER A 87 5.10 11.43 -9.21
N VAL A 88 5.00 10.71 -8.09
CA VAL A 88 5.41 11.20 -6.77
C VAL A 88 6.92 11.38 -6.66
N CYS A 89 7.72 10.46 -7.19
CA CYS A 89 9.17 10.61 -7.27
C CYS A 89 9.56 11.83 -8.13
N ASN A 90 8.88 12.09 -9.25
CA ASN A 90 9.11 13.27 -10.07
C ASN A 90 8.76 14.58 -9.34
N MET A 91 7.66 14.60 -8.58
CA MET A 91 7.31 15.73 -7.72
C MET A 91 8.36 15.96 -6.63
N LEU A 92 8.83 14.89 -5.97
CA LEU A 92 9.92 14.92 -5.01
C LEU A 92 11.22 15.48 -5.62
N GLN A 93 11.58 15.06 -6.84
CA GLN A 93 12.75 15.59 -7.55
C GLN A 93 12.58 17.06 -7.96
N THR A 94 11.36 17.50 -8.24
CA THR A 94 11.07 18.92 -8.47
C THR A 94 11.24 19.70 -7.17
N LEU A 95 10.72 19.18 -6.06
CA LEU A 95 10.84 19.77 -4.73
C LEU A 95 12.32 19.86 -4.29
N LYS A 96 13.14 18.85 -4.63
CA LYS A 96 14.59 18.83 -4.40
C LYS A 96 15.30 20.07 -4.95
N ARG A 97 14.85 20.67 -6.06
CA ARG A 97 15.46 21.88 -6.65
C ARG A 97 15.30 23.12 -5.78
N TYR A 98 14.28 23.17 -4.92
CA TYR A 98 14.02 24.28 -4.01
C TYR A 98 14.76 24.15 -2.68
N VAL A 99 15.29 22.96 -2.41
CA VAL A 99 16.03 22.62 -1.20
C VAL A 99 17.50 22.98 -1.36
N LYS A 100 18.02 23.85 -0.49
CA LYS A 100 19.41 24.33 -0.53
C LYS A 100 20.39 23.41 0.21
N SER A 101 19.93 22.63 1.18
CA SER A 101 20.80 21.76 1.99
C SER A 101 21.09 20.42 1.29
N PRO A 102 22.36 20.01 1.13
CA PRO A 102 22.70 18.73 0.51
C PRO A 102 22.18 17.53 1.31
N GLU A 103 22.06 17.67 2.63
CA GLU A 103 21.52 16.63 3.49
C GLU A 103 20.03 16.38 3.20
N GLN A 104 19.24 17.45 3.05
CA GLN A 104 17.83 17.36 2.73
C GLN A 104 17.60 16.79 1.32
N GLN A 105 18.48 17.12 0.36
CA GLN A 105 18.45 16.53 -0.98
C GLN A 105 18.70 15.01 -0.94
N SER A 106 19.70 14.56 -0.17
CA SER A 106 19.98 13.13 0.03
C SER A 106 18.81 12.39 0.69
N ARG A 107 18.10 13.04 1.62
CA ARG A 107 16.88 12.47 2.24
C ARG A 107 15.77 12.26 1.22
N ILE A 108 15.56 13.20 0.30
CA ILE A 108 14.56 13.08 -0.77
C ILE A 108 14.92 11.92 -1.72
N ASP A 109 16.18 11.79 -2.10
CA ASP A 109 16.64 10.68 -2.94
C ASP A 109 16.41 9.32 -2.25
N SER A 110 16.73 9.25 -0.96
CA SER A 110 16.48 8.05 -0.18
C SER A 110 15.00 7.72 -0.01
N LEU A 111 14.11 8.72 0.06
CA LEU A 111 12.67 8.49 0.10
C LEU A 111 12.19 7.83 -1.20
N CYS A 112 12.72 8.25 -2.36
CA CYS A 112 12.43 7.62 -3.65
C CYS A 112 12.90 6.16 -3.69
N LEU A 113 14.11 5.87 -3.18
CA LEU A 113 14.63 4.50 -3.08
C LEU A 113 13.78 3.62 -2.17
N LEU A 114 13.26 4.16 -1.07
CA LEU A 114 12.35 3.41 -0.21
C LEU A 114 11.01 3.11 -0.87
N LEU A 115 10.47 4.05 -1.65
CA LEU A 115 9.25 3.84 -2.43
C LEU A 115 9.43 2.74 -3.48
N GLU A 116 10.59 2.70 -4.14
CA GLU A 116 10.97 1.64 -5.08
C GLU A 116 11.11 0.29 -4.36
N ARG A 117 11.76 0.26 -3.19
CA ARG A 117 11.83 -0.96 -2.37
C ARG A 117 10.44 -1.40 -1.90
N LYS A 118 9.53 -0.47 -1.60
CA LYS A 118 8.15 -0.78 -1.22
C LYS A 118 7.40 -1.45 -2.37
N GLU A 119 7.53 -0.92 -3.58
CA GLU A 119 6.95 -1.52 -4.78
C GLU A 119 7.41 -2.97 -4.99
N LEU A 120 8.72 -3.22 -4.91
CA LEU A 120 9.28 -4.57 -5.05
C LEU A 120 8.71 -5.53 -4.00
N LEU A 121 8.58 -5.07 -2.74
CA LEU A 121 7.99 -5.87 -1.68
C LEU A 121 6.49 -6.15 -1.93
N LEU A 122 5.74 -5.18 -2.46
CA LEU A 122 4.33 -5.36 -2.81
C LEU A 122 4.14 -6.34 -3.97
N ASP A 123 4.98 -6.28 -5.01
CA ASP A 123 5.02 -7.25 -6.10
C ASP A 123 5.29 -8.67 -5.59
N THR A 124 6.29 -8.80 -4.71
CA THR A 124 6.66 -10.07 -4.08
C THR A 124 5.55 -10.64 -3.19
N VAL A 125 4.78 -9.78 -2.52
CA VAL A 125 3.59 -10.15 -1.72
C VAL A 125 2.41 -10.53 -2.62
N MET A 126 2.22 -9.82 -3.73
CA MET A 126 1.18 -10.11 -4.70
C MET A 126 1.38 -11.49 -5.33
N ASP A 127 2.61 -11.86 -5.72
CA ASP A 127 2.92 -13.18 -6.27
C ASP A 127 2.63 -14.30 -5.24
N THR A 128 3.03 -14.13 -3.98
CA THR A 128 2.76 -15.13 -2.94
C THR A 128 1.26 -15.27 -2.65
N PHE A 129 0.50 -14.17 -2.64
CA PHE A 129 -0.96 -14.23 -2.56
C PHE A 129 -1.57 -14.96 -3.77
N GLY A 130 -1.09 -14.68 -4.98
CA GLY A 130 -1.50 -15.38 -6.20
C GLY A 130 -1.25 -16.89 -6.13
N ARG A 131 -0.08 -17.31 -5.63
CA ARG A 131 0.28 -18.72 -5.41
C ARG A 131 -0.59 -19.37 -4.33
N LEU A 132 -0.86 -18.67 -3.23
CA LEU A 132 -1.72 -19.15 -2.15
C LEU A 132 -3.17 -19.34 -2.64
N ARG A 133 -3.67 -18.42 -3.46
CA ARG A 133 -5.02 -18.48 -4.03
C ARG A 133 -5.17 -19.63 -5.04
N LYS A 134 -4.21 -19.77 -5.98
CA LYS A 134 -4.17 -20.91 -6.92
C LYS A 134 -4.15 -22.25 -6.18
N THR A 135 -3.39 -22.35 -5.09
CA THR A 135 -3.37 -23.54 -4.25
C THR A 135 -4.73 -23.82 -3.62
N GLY A 136 -5.39 -22.81 -3.05
CA GLY A 136 -6.74 -22.96 -2.49
C GLY A 136 -7.80 -23.37 -3.51
N GLU A 137 -7.73 -22.84 -4.74
CA GLU A 137 -8.64 -23.20 -5.84
C GLU A 137 -8.38 -24.62 -6.37
N ILE A 138 -7.11 -25.04 -6.47
CA ILE A 138 -6.75 -26.42 -6.86
C ILE A 138 -7.25 -27.43 -5.82
N VAL A 139 -7.19 -27.08 -4.53
CA VAL A 139 -7.67 -27.94 -3.44
C VAL A 139 -9.19 -28.02 -3.44
N ASN A 140 -9.88 -26.88 -3.56
CA ASN A 140 -11.35 -26.83 -3.66
C ASN A 140 -11.91 -27.47 -4.93
N SER A 141 -11.14 -27.55 -6.03
CA SER A 141 -11.57 -28.19 -7.29
C SER A 141 -11.19 -29.68 -7.37
N LYS A 142 -10.06 -30.10 -6.80
CA LYS A 142 -9.62 -31.50 -6.84
C LYS A 142 -10.28 -32.37 -5.77
N ILE A 143 -10.62 -31.83 -4.61
CA ILE A 143 -11.33 -32.59 -3.56
C ILE A 143 -12.70 -33.12 -4.08
N PRO A 144 -13.56 -32.32 -4.74
CA PRO A 144 -14.82 -32.81 -5.33
C PRO A 144 -14.63 -33.72 -6.55
N ALA A 145 -13.58 -33.52 -7.35
CA ALA A 145 -13.28 -34.37 -8.50
C ALA A 145 -12.88 -35.79 -8.08
N ILE A 146 -12.14 -35.93 -6.99
CA ILE A 146 -11.79 -37.24 -6.42
C ILE A 146 -13.03 -37.89 -5.79
N VAL A 147 -13.87 -37.12 -5.08
CA VAL A 147 -15.13 -37.63 -4.49
C VAL A 147 -16.15 -38.07 -5.56
N SER A 148 -16.26 -37.36 -6.68
CA SER A 148 -17.17 -37.71 -7.78
C SER A 148 -16.70 -38.92 -8.60
N HIS A 149 -15.39 -39.08 -8.82
CA HIS A 149 -14.85 -40.30 -9.42
C HIS A 149 -15.05 -41.54 -8.53
N ILE A 150 -15.09 -41.38 -7.21
CA ILE A 150 -15.41 -42.46 -6.26
C ILE A 150 -16.91 -42.81 -6.29
N GLN A 151 -17.80 -41.82 -6.37
CA GLN A 151 -19.25 -42.05 -6.50
C GLN A 151 -19.64 -42.74 -7.82
N GLN A 152 -18.92 -42.51 -8.92
CA GLN A 152 -19.14 -43.23 -10.18
C GLN A 152 -18.58 -44.66 -10.17
N ALA A 153 -17.52 -44.93 -9.40
CA ALA A 153 -16.99 -46.30 -9.25
C ALA A 153 -17.88 -47.20 -8.37
N ASP A 154 -18.62 -46.62 -7.41
CA ASP A 154 -19.58 -47.35 -6.57
C ASP A 154 -20.97 -47.54 -7.22
N VAL A 155 -21.24 -46.94 -8.39
CA VAL A 155 -22.55 -46.98 -9.06
C VAL A 155 -22.44 -47.45 -10.51
N LEU A 156 -22.08 -48.72 -10.73
CA LEU A 156 -22.61 -49.49 -11.86
C LEU A 156 -22.97 -50.93 -11.38
N PRO A 157 -24.13 -51.46 -11.79
CA PRO A 157 -24.95 -52.31 -10.93
C PRO A 157 -24.76 -53.80 -11.22
N ALA A 158 -24.59 -54.62 -10.17
CA ALA A 158 -24.88 -56.04 -10.27
C ALA A 158 -26.41 -56.23 -10.37
N GLU A 159 -26.91 -56.42 -11.59
CA GLU A 159 -28.29 -56.83 -11.86
C GLU A 159 -28.69 -58.03 -10.99
N LYS A 160 -29.72 -57.84 -10.18
CA LYS A 160 -30.51 -58.92 -9.58
C LYS A 160 -31.75 -59.12 -10.44
N LYS A 161 -31.94 -60.33 -10.97
CA LYS A 161 -33.28 -60.89 -11.20
C LYS A 161 -33.49 -62.08 -10.26
N LYS A 162 -34.40 -61.90 -9.30
CA LYS A 162 -35.22 -62.98 -8.73
C LYS A 162 -36.27 -63.35 -9.80
N GLU A 163 -36.85 -64.53 -9.86
CA GLU A 163 -37.66 -65.20 -8.83
C GLU A 163 -38.16 -66.53 -9.44
N GLU A 164 -38.30 -67.60 -8.65
CA GLU A 164 -39.58 -68.34 -8.43
C GLU A 164 -39.33 -69.68 -7.72
N GLU A 165 -40.22 -69.99 -6.77
CA GLU A 165 -40.19 -71.13 -5.87
C GLU A 165 -40.68 -72.43 -6.53
N THR A 166 -40.21 -73.60 -6.06
CA THR A 166 -41.12 -74.70 -5.68
C THR A 166 -40.43 -75.68 -4.70
N PRO A 167 -41.19 -76.35 -3.80
CA PRO A 167 -40.66 -77.29 -2.82
C PRO A 167 -40.86 -78.75 -3.26
N LYS A 168 -39.84 -79.62 -3.11
CA LYS A 168 -40.03 -81.09 -3.09
C LYS A 168 -39.08 -81.82 -2.12
N LYS A 169 -39.74 -82.53 -1.20
CA LYS A 169 -39.37 -83.69 -0.37
C LYS A 169 -37.99 -84.34 -0.53
N GLY A 170 -37.30 -84.47 0.61
CA GLY A 170 -36.99 -85.75 1.26
C GLY A 170 -35.78 -86.56 0.76
N PHE A 171 -34.83 -86.86 1.66
CA PHE A 171 -34.56 -88.21 2.19
C PHE A 171 -33.25 -88.22 3.00
N TRP A 172 -33.24 -88.99 4.09
CA TRP A 172 -32.12 -89.32 4.99
C TRP A 172 -31.78 -88.36 6.13
N SER A 173 -32.52 -88.56 7.23
CA SER A 173 -31.91 -88.65 8.55
C SER A 173 -30.87 -89.77 8.59
N PHE A 174 -29.63 -89.51 9.04
CA PHE A 174 -28.85 -90.47 9.84
C PHE A 174 -27.72 -89.77 10.62
N ILE A 175 -27.96 -89.64 11.92
CA ILE A 175 -27.04 -89.69 13.07
C ILE A 175 -25.54 -89.48 12.81
N ARG A 176 -24.99 -88.36 13.32
CA ARG A 176 -23.67 -88.31 13.98
C ARG A 176 -23.70 -87.33 15.17
N PRO A 177 -23.10 -87.64 16.33
CA PRO A 177 -23.13 -86.78 17.51
C PRO A 177 -22.11 -85.65 17.34
N GLY A 178 -22.58 -84.51 16.84
CA GLY A 178 -21.76 -83.31 16.69
C GLY A 178 -21.79 -82.49 17.98
N ARG A 179 -20.64 -82.43 18.67
CA ARG A 179 -20.38 -81.57 19.83
C ARG A 179 -21.01 -80.18 19.63
N LYS A 180 -21.81 -79.74 20.62
CA LYS A 180 -22.32 -78.36 20.69
C LYS A 180 -21.12 -77.41 20.70
N LYS A 181 -20.76 -76.86 19.54
CA LYS A 181 -19.90 -75.67 19.47
C LYS A 181 -20.69 -74.57 20.18
N SER A 182 -20.12 -74.02 21.25
CA SER A 182 -20.77 -72.95 22.01
C SER A 182 -21.03 -71.76 21.08
N ALA A 183 -22.08 -70.98 21.36
CA ALA A 183 -22.39 -69.74 20.63
C ALA A 183 -21.18 -68.80 20.50
N TYR A 184 -20.23 -68.90 21.44
CA TYR A 184 -18.97 -68.17 21.44
C TYR A 184 -18.03 -68.55 20.28
N LEU A 185 -17.96 -69.83 19.92
CA LEU A 185 -17.11 -70.28 18.82
C LEU A 185 -17.70 -69.90 17.46
N GLN A 186 -19.04 -69.86 17.37
CA GLN A 186 -19.76 -69.45 16.16
C GLN A 186 -19.71 -67.93 15.97
N GLN A 187 -19.81 -67.16 17.06
CA GLN A 187 -19.60 -65.71 17.05
C GLN A 187 -18.15 -65.35 16.71
N LYS A 188 -17.17 -66.10 17.24
CA LYS A 188 -15.75 -65.94 16.91
C LYS A 188 -15.43 -66.32 15.47
N GLU A 189 -15.96 -67.43 14.95
CA GLU A 189 -15.82 -67.79 13.52
C GLU A 189 -16.52 -66.79 12.59
N GLN A 190 -17.64 -66.18 13.01
CA GLN A 190 -18.29 -65.09 12.27
C GLN A 190 -17.45 -63.81 12.29
N LEU A 191 -16.86 -63.45 13.44
CA LEU A 191 -15.96 -62.32 13.57
C LEU A 191 -14.65 -62.52 12.78
N GLU A 192 -14.14 -63.75 12.74
CA GLU A 192 -12.97 -64.13 11.95
C GLU A 192 -13.27 -64.17 10.45
N ARG A 193 -14.47 -64.61 10.03
CA ARG A 193 -14.94 -64.47 8.64
C ARG A 193 -15.21 -63.03 8.25
N GLN A 194 -15.66 -62.19 9.18
CA GLN A 194 -15.80 -60.74 8.97
C GLN A 194 -14.41 -60.09 8.83
N ARG A 195 -13.44 -60.48 9.66
CA ARG A 195 -12.01 -60.11 9.52
C ARG A 195 -11.37 -60.61 8.22
N GLN A 196 -11.74 -61.79 7.74
CA GLN A 196 -11.26 -62.31 6.45
C GLN A 196 -11.99 -61.66 5.26
N SER A 197 -13.23 -61.20 5.43
CA SER A 197 -13.95 -60.39 4.43
C SER A 197 -13.45 -58.94 4.34
N ILE A 198 -12.72 -58.45 5.35
CA ILE A 198 -11.95 -57.20 5.31
C ILE A 198 -10.73 -57.30 4.36
N GLY A 199 -10.48 -58.47 3.75
CA GLY A 199 -9.57 -58.59 2.59
C GLY A 199 -10.04 -57.83 1.33
N LYS A 200 -11.29 -57.35 1.27
CA LYS A 200 -11.83 -56.56 0.14
C LYS A 200 -11.78 -55.04 0.33
N HIS A 201 -11.36 -54.53 1.49
CA HIS A 201 -11.27 -53.08 1.77
C HIS A 201 -9.92 -52.44 1.44
N GLN A 202 -9.01 -53.19 0.81
CA GLN A 202 -7.68 -52.69 0.46
C GLN A 202 -7.72 -51.48 -0.49
N GLY A 203 -8.75 -51.39 -1.35
CA GLY A 203 -9.02 -50.21 -2.18
C GLY A 203 -9.43 -48.99 -1.36
N THR A 204 -10.40 -49.13 -0.44
CA THR A 204 -10.84 -48.05 0.46
C THR A 204 -9.73 -47.56 1.40
N THR A 205 -8.94 -48.44 2.01
CA THR A 205 -7.83 -48.04 2.89
C THR A 205 -6.70 -47.35 2.12
N SER A 206 -6.41 -47.80 0.90
CA SER A 206 -5.42 -47.17 0.01
C SER A 206 -5.86 -45.76 -0.41
N VAL A 207 -7.13 -45.58 -0.80
CA VAL A 207 -7.70 -44.27 -1.16
C VAL A 207 -7.73 -43.32 0.03
N THR A 208 -8.11 -43.79 1.23
CA THR A 208 -8.07 -42.96 2.45
C THR A 208 -6.64 -42.53 2.79
N SER A 209 -5.65 -43.41 2.63
CA SER A 209 -4.23 -43.04 2.85
C SER A 209 -3.70 -42.03 1.83
N MET A 210 -4.13 -42.13 0.57
CA MET A 210 -3.79 -41.15 -0.47
C MET A 210 -4.43 -39.78 -0.22
N LEU A 211 -5.69 -39.75 0.24
CA LEU A 211 -6.37 -38.51 0.62
C LEU A 211 -5.70 -37.83 1.82
N HIS A 212 -5.34 -38.59 2.85
CA HIS A 212 -4.58 -38.03 3.98
C HIS A 212 -3.18 -37.56 3.59
N SER A 213 -2.52 -38.24 2.65
CA SER A 213 -1.22 -37.79 2.13
C SER A 213 -1.35 -36.48 1.36
N LEU A 214 -2.38 -36.37 0.50
CA LEU A 214 -2.65 -35.17 -0.28
C LEU A 214 -3.08 -34.00 0.60
N ASP A 215 -3.97 -34.25 1.58
CA ASP A 215 -4.39 -33.26 2.57
C ASP A 215 -3.18 -32.74 3.35
N ARG A 216 -2.29 -33.64 3.80
CA ARG A 216 -1.06 -33.26 4.48
C ARG A 216 -0.14 -32.42 3.59
N GLU A 217 0.14 -32.85 2.36
CA GLU A 217 0.99 -32.12 1.42
C GLU A 217 0.43 -30.72 1.10
N VAL A 218 -0.88 -30.61 0.90
CA VAL A 218 -1.58 -29.34 0.69
C VAL A 218 -1.46 -28.44 1.92
N THR A 219 -1.70 -28.98 3.11
CA THR A 219 -1.60 -28.19 4.35
C THR A 219 -0.18 -27.72 4.63
N ASP A 220 0.82 -28.57 4.37
CA ASP A 220 2.24 -28.24 4.52
C ASP A 220 2.65 -27.15 3.51
N MET A 221 2.20 -27.25 2.25
CA MET A 221 2.46 -26.22 1.23
C MET A 221 1.78 -24.90 1.56
N GLN A 222 0.51 -24.93 2.00
CA GLN A 222 -0.20 -23.73 2.46
C GLN A 222 0.48 -23.08 3.67
N LYS A 223 1.01 -23.89 4.59
CA LYS A 223 1.75 -23.40 5.75
C LYS A 223 3.05 -22.72 5.34
N ALA A 224 3.82 -23.32 4.44
CA ALA A 224 5.06 -22.74 3.92
C ALA A 224 4.84 -21.38 3.22
N GLU A 225 3.80 -21.27 2.37
CA GLU A 225 3.47 -19.99 1.73
C GLU A 225 3.00 -18.93 2.72
N ARG A 226 2.27 -19.31 3.78
CA ARG A 226 1.89 -18.39 4.86
C ARG A 226 3.09 -17.90 5.67
N GLU A 227 4.04 -18.78 5.98
CA GLU A 227 5.27 -18.40 6.67
C GLU A 227 6.08 -17.40 5.84
N ARG A 228 6.22 -17.66 4.53
CA ARG A 228 6.87 -16.73 3.59
C ARG A 228 6.16 -15.38 3.52
N LEU A 229 4.82 -15.38 3.51
CA LEU A 229 4.03 -14.14 3.51
C LEU A 229 4.27 -13.33 4.79
N LEU A 230 4.37 -13.98 5.96
CA LEU A 230 4.66 -13.29 7.22
C LEU A 230 6.02 -12.59 7.17
N GLU A 231 7.07 -13.25 6.66
CA GLU A 231 8.39 -12.63 6.49
C GLU A 231 8.33 -11.42 5.54
N GLN A 232 7.58 -11.52 4.44
CA GLN A 232 7.39 -10.42 3.51
C GLN A 232 6.62 -9.25 4.15
N MET A 233 5.61 -9.53 4.96
CA MET A 233 4.86 -8.51 5.70
C MET A 233 5.75 -7.81 6.74
N ASP A 234 6.66 -8.53 7.41
CA ASP A 234 7.64 -7.94 8.33
C ASP A 234 8.60 -7.00 7.60
N LEU A 235 9.08 -7.39 6.41
CA LEU A 235 9.91 -6.52 5.57
C LEU A 235 9.14 -5.29 5.08
N LEU A 236 7.87 -5.46 4.70
CA LEU A 236 6.99 -4.36 4.30
C LEU A 236 6.77 -3.39 5.46
N TYR A 237 6.56 -3.90 6.67
CA TYR A 237 6.43 -3.12 7.88
C TYR A 237 7.72 -2.35 8.20
N SER A 238 8.88 -3.01 8.14
CA SER A 238 10.19 -2.37 8.32
C SER A 238 10.44 -1.27 7.28
N ASN A 239 10.11 -1.50 6.01
CA ASN A 239 10.21 -0.47 4.98
C ASN A 239 9.27 0.71 5.24
N ASN A 240 8.02 0.44 5.63
CA ASN A 240 7.02 1.47 5.93
C ASN A 240 7.44 2.35 7.12
N THR A 241 8.02 1.74 8.16
CA THR A 241 8.56 2.47 9.32
C THR A 241 9.73 3.38 8.92
N ASP A 242 10.69 2.90 8.10
CA ASP A 242 11.77 3.75 7.58
C ASP A 242 11.23 4.88 6.68
N LEU A 243 10.24 4.58 5.84
CA LEU A 243 9.60 5.55 4.96
C LEU A 243 8.91 6.66 5.75
N ASN A 244 8.13 6.29 6.76
CA ASN A 244 7.47 7.23 7.66
C ASN A 244 8.47 8.08 8.44
N HIS A 245 9.56 7.47 8.94
CA HIS A 245 10.61 8.20 9.64
C HIS A 245 11.30 9.24 8.73
N ARG A 246 11.63 8.86 7.50
CA ARG A 246 12.24 9.77 6.52
C ARG A 246 11.27 10.88 6.13
N LEU A 247 10.02 10.55 5.88
CA LEU A 247 8.98 11.52 5.55
C LEU A 247 8.80 12.55 6.68
N HIS A 248 8.65 12.08 7.92
CA HIS A 248 8.54 12.98 9.08
C HIS A 248 9.73 13.91 9.22
N ARG A 249 10.94 13.41 8.95
CA ARG A 249 12.13 14.26 9.01
C ARG A 249 12.12 15.31 7.89
N ILE A 250 11.76 14.93 6.66
CA ILE A 250 11.61 15.87 5.54
C ILE A 250 10.56 16.94 5.86
N VAL A 251 9.39 16.55 6.37
CA VAL A 251 8.33 17.50 6.79
C VAL A 251 8.87 18.50 7.81
N ARG A 252 9.49 18.01 8.89
CA ARG A 252 10.06 18.88 9.93
C ARG A 252 11.12 19.84 9.40
N ASP A 253 11.98 19.34 8.51
CA ASP A 253 13.03 20.11 7.86
C ASP A 253 12.44 21.22 6.98
N PHE A 254 11.37 20.95 6.24
CA PHE A 254 10.63 21.93 5.45
C PHE A 254 9.91 22.98 6.31
N GLU A 255 9.25 22.54 7.39
CA GLU A 255 8.59 23.44 8.34
C GLU A 255 9.60 24.36 9.04
N ALA A 256 10.77 23.84 9.41
CA ALA A 256 11.85 24.62 9.98
C ALA A 256 12.39 25.66 8.97
N ASP A 257 12.67 25.27 7.73
CA ASP A 257 13.14 26.21 6.68
C ASP A 257 12.09 27.29 6.40
N ALA A 258 10.81 26.90 6.32
CA ALA A 258 9.71 27.85 6.15
C ALA A 258 9.60 28.81 7.36
N GLY A 259 9.81 28.31 8.57
CA GLY A 259 9.83 29.11 9.80
C GLY A 259 10.97 30.12 9.83
N ILE A 260 12.19 29.69 9.49
CA ILE A 260 13.37 30.57 9.41
C ILE A 260 13.15 31.68 8.38
N ARG A 261 12.63 31.34 7.19
CA ARG A 261 12.34 32.35 6.15
C ARG A 261 11.28 33.36 6.57
N LEU A 262 10.29 32.93 7.35
CA LEU A 262 9.28 33.83 7.91
C LEU A 262 9.88 34.76 8.97
N ASP A 263 10.74 34.25 9.86
CA ASP A 263 11.42 35.06 10.88
C ASP A 263 12.37 36.09 10.26
N GLU A 264 13.16 35.69 9.26
CA GLU A 264 14.05 36.56 8.50
C GLU A 264 13.26 37.73 7.87
N ARG A 265 12.11 37.44 7.26
CA ARG A 265 11.21 38.46 6.68
C ARG A 265 10.64 39.38 7.75
N TYR A 266 10.23 38.83 8.89
CA TYR A 266 9.71 39.62 10.00
C TYR A 266 10.76 40.58 10.57
N ARG A 267 12.00 40.11 10.72
CA ARG A 267 13.15 40.94 11.14
C ARG A 267 13.48 42.04 10.13
N GLN A 268 13.49 41.73 8.83
CA GLN A 268 13.69 42.75 7.79
C GLN A 268 12.59 43.81 7.79
N PHE A 269 11.34 43.41 8.03
CA PHE A 269 10.23 44.35 8.16
C PHE A 269 10.40 45.26 9.38
N ILE A 270 10.75 44.69 10.54
CA ILE A 270 11.01 45.46 11.76
C ILE A 270 12.17 46.44 11.56
N SER A 271 13.31 46.00 11.01
CA SER A 271 14.48 46.87 10.84
C SER A 271 14.24 48.00 9.85
N THR A 272 13.48 47.74 8.78
CA THR A 272 13.08 48.77 7.82
C THR A 272 12.15 49.79 8.46
N ARG A 273 11.20 49.31 9.28
CA ARG A 273 10.28 50.16 10.03
C ARG A 273 11.05 51.05 11.01
N ASP A 274 11.99 50.48 11.75
CA ASP A 274 12.81 51.20 12.71
C ASP A 274 13.67 52.29 12.04
N ARG A 275 14.31 51.94 10.92
CA ARG A 275 15.05 52.89 10.09
C ARG A 275 14.14 54.01 9.54
N SER A 276 12.92 53.68 9.14
CA SER A 276 11.96 54.68 8.68
C SER A 276 11.52 55.64 9.80
N PHE A 277 11.27 55.12 10.99
CA PHE A 277 10.96 55.94 12.17
C PHE A 277 12.12 56.89 12.49
N HIS A 278 13.36 56.40 12.52
CA HIS A 278 14.52 57.25 12.77
C HIS A 278 14.72 58.33 11.70
N THR A 279 14.49 58.03 10.42
CA THR A 279 14.60 59.05 9.36
C THR A 279 13.51 60.12 9.44
N VAL A 280 12.28 59.74 9.82
CA VAL A 280 11.19 60.71 10.00
C VAL A 280 11.46 61.59 11.23
N SER A 281 11.93 61.01 12.33
CA SER A 281 12.28 61.76 13.55
C SER A 281 13.48 62.70 13.39
N LEU A 282 14.32 62.50 12.37
CA LEU A 282 15.46 63.37 12.07
C LEU A 282 15.11 64.48 11.06
N LEU A 283 14.00 64.31 10.34
CA LEU A 283 13.45 65.28 9.37
C LEU A 283 12.31 66.14 9.94
N ALA A 284 11.69 65.72 11.05
CA ALA A 284 10.70 66.45 11.82
C ALA A 284 11.37 67.39 12.84
#